data_AF-A0A916QZ22-F1
#
_entry.id   AF-A0A916QZ22-F1
#
_cell.length_a   1.000
_cell.length_b   1.000
_cell.length_c   1.000
_cell.angle_alpha   90.00
_cell.angle_beta   90.00
_cell.angle_gamma   90.00
#
_symmetry.space_group_name_H-M   'P 1'
#
loop_
_entity.id
_entity.type
_entity.pdbx_description
1 polymer ?
#
loop_
_entity_poly.entity_id
_entity_poly.type
_entity_poly.pdbx_seq_one_letter_code
_entity_poly.pdbx_strand_id
1 'polypeptide(L)'
;MQLGVVIFRQSKNGRAHPQKFLGKPKIPKYKNKTQGRNVVIYSKESVYKAPLKDGICHLSMSDIKIPVIVETVVEVRIVPGTGCYVIEVVYEKTEQPRIQSTYIAGIDLGIDRIVALSTKPAWCQTTAD
;
A
#
# COMPACT_ATOMS: atom_id res chain seq x y z
N MET A 1 -13.03 -0.43 -9.81
CA MET A 1 -11.87 -0.72 -10.68
C MET A 1 -11.53 0.52 -11.50
N GLN A 2 -10.52 1.30 -11.09
CA GLN A 2 -10.01 2.38 -11.92
C GLN A 2 -9.16 1.73 -13.03
N LEU A 3 -9.79 1.45 -14.18
CA LEU A 3 -9.02 1.21 -15.40
C LEU A 3 -8.18 2.46 -15.63
N GLY A 4 -6.87 2.36 -15.46
CA GLY A 4 -5.93 3.40 -15.83
C GLY A 4 -5.98 3.60 -17.33
N VAL A 5 -6.94 4.40 -17.80
CA VAL A 5 -6.92 4.97 -19.14
C VAL A 5 -5.83 6.04 -19.10
N VAL A 6 -4.65 5.73 -19.63
CA VAL A 6 -3.70 6.77 -20.02
C VAL A 6 -4.35 7.52 -21.18
N ILE A 7 -5.08 8.59 -20.88
CA ILE A 7 -5.61 9.49 -21.89
C ILE A 7 -4.41 10.26 -22.47
N PHE A 8 -3.92 9.80 -23.61
CA PHE A 8 -2.96 10.57 -24.39
C PHE A 8 -3.72 11.74 -25.03
N ARG A 9 -3.79 12.87 -24.31
CA ARG A 9 -4.38 14.11 -24.83
C ARG A 9 -3.44 14.67 -25.89
N GLN A 10 -3.53 14.15 -27.11
CA GLN A 10 -2.95 14.84 -28.25
C GLN A 10 -3.71 16.16 -28.44
N SER A 11 -3.01 17.24 -28.13
CA SER A 11 -3.42 18.59 -28.49
C SER A 11 -3.73 18.62 -29.99
N LYS A 12 -4.81 19.30 -30.38
CA LYS A 12 -5.17 19.54 -31.79
C LYS A 12 -4.01 20.11 -32.63
N ASN A 13 -2.95 20.61 -31.97
CA ASN A 13 -1.71 21.12 -32.56
C ASN A 13 -0.93 20.12 -33.43
N GLY A 14 -1.09 18.80 -33.22
CA GLY A 14 -0.46 17.80 -34.09
C GLY A 14 -0.89 17.87 -35.55
N ARG A 15 -2.10 18.42 -35.81
CA ARG A 15 -2.60 18.66 -37.17
C ARG A 15 -2.15 20.01 -37.73
N ALA A 16 -1.99 21.01 -36.87
CA ALA A 16 -1.63 22.38 -37.26
C ALA A 16 -0.13 22.53 -37.58
N HIS A 17 0.74 21.76 -36.92
CA HIS A 17 2.19 21.81 -37.12
C HIS A 17 2.80 20.41 -37.24
N PRO A 18 2.54 19.69 -38.34
CA PRO A 18 3.06 18.34 -38.55
C PRO A 18 4.60 18.26 -38.51
N GLN A 19 5.30 19.34 -38.85
CA GLN A 19 6.76 19.43 -38.80
C GLN A 19 7.36 19.31 -37.38
N LYS A 20 6.55 19.50 -36.32
CA LYS A 20 7.00 19.37 -34.93
C LYS A 20 6.98 17.92 -34.43
N PHE A 21 6.46 16.97 -35.21
CA PHE A 21 6.24 15.60 -34.77
C PHE A 21 6.79 14.60 -35.79
N LEU A 22 7.43 13.54 -35.30
CA LEU A 22 7.97 12.44 -36.13
C LEU A 22 6.89 11.52 -36.72
N GLY A 23 5.61 11.79 -36.45
CA GLY A 23 4.48 11.02 -36.94
C GLY A 23 3.28 11.03 -35.99
N LYS A 24 2.17 10.42 -36.43
CA LYS A 24 0.97 10.27 -35.61
C LYS A 24 1.24 9.30 -34.45
N PRO A 25 0.90 9.65 -33.20
CA PRO A 25 1.10 8.74 -32.07
C PRO A 25 0.27 7.49 -32.24
N LYS A 26 0.87 6.35 -31.87
CA LYS A 26 0.21 5.06 -31.82
C LYS A 26 -0.42 4.87 -30.44
N ILE A 27 -1.53 4.14 -30.42
CA ILE A 27 -2.19 3.75 -29.16
C ILE A 27 -1.24 2.80 -28.40
N PRO A 28 -1.05 2.98 -27.09
CA PRO A 28 -0.29 2.05 -26.27
C PRO A 28 -0.84 0.63 -26.41
N LYS A 29 0.05 -0.36 -26.58
CA LYS A 29 -0.34 -1.77 -26.60
C LYS A 29 -0.52 -2.26 -25.16
N TYR A 30 -1.44 -3.21 -24.97
CA TYR A 30 -1.55 -3.94 -23.71
C TYR A 30 -0.25 -4.69 -23.38
N LYS A 31 -0.01 -4.88 -22.09
CA LYS A 31 1.12 -5.69 -21.61
C LYS A 31 0.96 -7.13 -22.11
N ASN A 32 2.09 -7.82 -22.29
CA ASN A 32 2.10 -9.22 -22.74
C ASN A 32 1.24 -10.08 -21.80
N LYS A 33 0.37 -10.94 -22.34
CA LYS A 33 -0.58 -11.74 -21.53
C LYS A 33 0.12 -12.74 -20.60
N THR A 34 1.29 -13.23 -20.98
CA THR A 34 2.02 -14.29 -20.27
C THR A 34 3.21 -13.74 -19.49
N GLN A 35 3.98 -12.82 -20.09
CA GLN A 35 5.18 -12.22 -19.49
C GLN A 35 4.88 -10.89 -18.77
N GLY A 36 3.71 -10.30 -19.03
CA GLY A 36 3.32 -9.03 -18.46
C GLY A 36 2.71 -9.20 -17.07
N ARG A 37 3.54 -9.14 -16.03
CA ARG A 37 3.05 -9.14 -14.64
C ARG A 37 2.42 -7.79 -14.28
N ASN A 38 1.30 -7.80 -13.57
CA ASN A 38 0.65 -6.60 -13.04
C ASN A 38 0.29 -6.83 -11.57
N VAL A 39 0.23 -5.75 -10.80
CA VAL A 39 -0.39 -5.78 -9.47
C VAL A 39 -1.88 -6.01 -9.65
N VAL A 40 -2.42 -7.04 -9.00
CA VAL A 40 -3.86 -7.30 -8.96
C VAL A 40 -4.38 -6.80 -7.63
N ILE A 41 -5.37 -5.90 -7.66
CA ILE A 41 -5.97 -5.31 -6.46
C ILE A 41 -7.38 -5.87 -6.32
N TYR A 42 -7.61 -6.58 -5.22
CA TYR A 42 -8.92 -7.00 -4.74
C TYR A 42 -9.43 -5.95 -3.76
N SER A 43 -10.54 -5.31 -4.10
CA SER A 43 -11.23 -4.44 -3.14
C SER A 43 -11.88 -5.28 -2.04
N LYS A 44 -12.30 -4.63 -0.94
CA LYS A 44 -13.04 -5.26 0.16
C LYS A 44 -14.23 -6.12 -0.31
N GLU A 45 -14.95 -5.71 -1.36
CA GLU A 45 -16.10 -6.46 -1.90
C GLU A 45 -15.70 -7.76 -2.60
N SER A 46 -14.43 -7.86 -3.01
CA SER A 46 -13.86 -9.01 -3.70
C SER A 46 -13.27 -10.05 -2.73
N VAL A 47 -13.52 -9.89 -1.43
CA VAL A 47 -13.15 -10.83 -0.36
C VAL A 47 -14.41 -11.42 0.23
N TYR A 48 -14.47 -12.75 0.36
CA TYR A 48 -15.63 -13.42 0.96
C TYR A 48 -15.73 -13.10 2.45
N LYS A 49 -16.89 -12.61 2.88
CA LYS A 49 -17.14 -12.18 4.27
C LYS A 49 -17.26 -13.33 5.27
N ALA A 50 -17.87 -14.46 4.86
CA ALA A 50 -18.07 -15.58 5.78
C ALA A 50 -16.74 -16.24 6.18
N PRO A 51 -15.86 -16.64 5.24
CA PRO A 51 -14.52 -17.14 5.58
C PRO A 51 -13.68 -16.13 6.37
N LEU A 52 -13.84 -14.82 6.11
CA LEU A 52 -13.08 -13.80 6.82
C LEU A 52 -13.39 -13.78 8.32
N LYS A 53 -14.65 -14.03 8.70
CA LYS A 53 -15.03 -14.17 10.12
C LYS A 53 -14.39 -15.38 10.79
N ASP A 54 -14.11 -16.42 10.01
CA ASP A 54 -13.42 -17.63 10.46
C ASP A 54 -11.88 -17.50 10.39
N GLY A 55 -11.36 -16.29 10.14
CA GLY A 55 -9.93 -16.03 10.05
C GLY A 55 -9.31 -16.43 8.71
N ILE A 56 -10.09 -16.51 7.63
CA ILE A 56 -9.62 -16.86 6.29
C ILE A 56 -9.98 -15.75 5.29
N CYS A 57 -8.97 -15.07 4.78
CA CYS A 57 -9.11 -14.19 3.63
C CYS A 57 -9.21 -15.03 2.34
N HIS A 58 -10.42 -15.20 1.83
CA HIS A 58 -10.68 -15.90 0.56
C HIS A 58 -11.01 -14.88 -0.54
N LEU A 59 -10.18 -14.86 -1.58
CA LEU A 59 -10.32 -13.94 -2.72
C LEU A 59 -11.33 -14.47 -3.74
N SER A 60 -12.25 -13.60 -4.18
CA SER A 60 -13.28 -13.93 -5.17
C SER A 60 -12.68 -14.42 -6.49
N MET A 61 -13.39 -15.32 -7.18
CA MET A 61 -12.96 -15.86 -8.50
C MET A 61 -11.58 -16.52 -8.49
N SER A 62 -11.11 -16.97 -7.32
CA SER A 62 -9.85 -17.69 -7.16
C SER A 62 -9.94 -18.68 -6.00
N ASP A 63 -9.04 -19.66 -5.99
CA ASP A 63 -8.88 -20.60 -4.88
C ASP A 63 -7.88 -20.12 -3.83
N ILE A 64 -7.46 -18.85 -3.89
CA ILE A 64 -6.49 -18.26 -2.97
C ILE A 64 -7.16 -18.01 -1.62
N LYS A 65 -6.69 -18.73 -0.59
CA LYS A 65 -7.14 -18.64 0.81
C LYS A 65 -5.94 -18.37 1.70
N ILE A 66 -5.98 -17.28 2.46
CA ILE A 66 -4.88 -16.84 3.33
C ILE A 66 -5.39 -16.75 4.77
N PRO A 67 -4.74 -17.39 5.76
CA PRO A 67 -5.12 -17.23 7.16
C PRO A 67 -4.80 -15.82 7.64
N VAL A 68 -5.74 -15.20 8.36
CA VAL A 68 -5.62 -13.82 8.86
C VAL A 68 -6.26 -13.69 10.25
N ILE A 69 -5.76 -12.73 11.04
CA ILE A 69 -6.26 -12.42 12.40
C ILE A 69 -6.98 -11.05 12.39
N VAL A 70 -7.59 -10.70 11.25
CA VAL A 70 -8.24 -9.40 11.06
C VAL A 70 -9.71 -9.60 10.73
N GLU A 71 -10.57 -8.82 11.36
CA GLU A 71 -12.02 -8.88 11.14
C GLU A 71 -12.44 -8.14 9.87
N THR A 72 -11.68 -7.12 9.49
CA THR A 72 -11.95 -6.28 8.33
C THR A 72 -10.73 -6.16 7.45
N VAL A 73 -10.95 -6.14 6.14
CA VAL A 73 -9.95 -5.94 5.10
C VAL A 73 -10.40 -4.76 4.25
N VAL A 74 -9.46 -3.89 3.90
CA VAL A 74 -9.67 -2.74 3.00
C VAL A 74 -9.40 -3.16 1.56
N GLU A 75 -8.25 -3.79 1.33
CA GLU A 75 -7.88 -4.35 0.03
C GLU A 75 -6.89 -5.50 0.20
N VAL A 76 -6.81 -6.37 -0.80
CA VAL A 76 -5.75 -7.38 -0.93
C VAL A 76 -5.02 -7.16 -2.24
N ARG A 77 -3.69 -7.11 -2.21
CA ARG A 77 -2.86 -6.90 -3.39
C ARG A 77 -2.02 -8.13 -3.67
N ILE A 78 -2.07 -8.60 -4.92
CA ILE A 78 -1.13 -9.60 -5.44
C ILE A 78 -0.05 -8.84 -6.19
N VAL A 79 1.10 -8.67 -5.57
CA VAL A 79 2.23 -7.90 -6.08
C VAL A 79 3.27 -8.85 -6.67
N PRO A 80 3.62 -8.73 -7.96
CA PRO A 80 4.67 -9.55 -8.55
C PRO A 80 6.04 -9.15 -8.00
N GLY A 81 6.70 -10.09 -7.33
CA GLY A 81 8.09 -9.97 -6.90
C GLY A 81 9.05 -10.77 -7.81
N THR A 82 10.33 -10.78 -7.42
CA THR A 82 11.33 -11.62 -8.08
C THR A 82 11.12 -13.08 -7.68
N GLY A 83 10.66 -13.91 -8.62
CA GLY A 83 10.47 -15.35 -8.40
C GLY A 83 9.23 -15.74 -7.58
N CYS A 84 8.44 -14.78 -7.12
CA CYS A 84 7.26 -15.03 -6.30
C CYS A 84 6.18 -13.95 -6.51
N TYR A 85 5.02 -14.18 -5.91
CA TYR A 85 4.01 -13.15 -5.69
C TYR A 85 3.92 -12.90 -4.18
N VAL A 86 3.89 -11.62 -3.81
CA VAL A 86 3.61 -11.18 -2.45
C VAL A 86 2.13 -10.88 -2.38
N ILE A 87 1.44 -11.48 -1.42
CA ILE A 87 0.03 -11.18 -1.15
C ILE A 87 -0.02 -10.27 0.08
N GLU A 88 -0.43 -9.03 -0.13
CA GLU A 88 -0.53 -8.01 0.91
C GLU A 88 -2.00 -7.86 1.30
N VAL A 89 -2.32 -8.11 2.58
CA VAL A 89 -3.66 -7.89 3.13
C VAL A 89 -3.64 -6.57 3.89
N VAL A 90 -4.34 -5.56 3.36
CA VAL A 90 -4.39 -4.22 3.93
C VAL A 90 -5.66 -4.10 4.78
N TYR A 91 -5.51 -3.63 6.02
CA TYR A 91 -6.62 -3.44 6.95
C TYR A 91 -6.41 -2.21 7.81
N GLU A 92 -7.50 -1.67 8.33
CA GLU A 92 -7.46 -0.59 9.31
C GLU A 92 -7.39 -1.18 10.72
N LYS A 93 -6.53 -0.62 11.56
CA LYS A 93 -6.42 -0.96 12.97
C LYS A 93 -6.76 0.27 13.79
N THR A 94 -7.76 0.16 14.67
CA THR A 94 -8.08 1.23 15.61
C THR A 94 -6.88 1.48 16.51
N GLU A 95 -6.48 2.74 16.64
CA GLU A 95 -5.42 3.13 17.57
C GLU A 95 -5.85 2.76 19.00
N GLN A 96 -4.90 2.22 19.77
CA GLN A 96 -5.13 2.04 21.19
C GLN A 96 -5.24 3.42 21.85
N PRO A 97 -6.13 3.59 22.85
CA PRO A 97 -6.25 4.85 23.54
C PRO A 97 -4.90 5.26 24.13
N ARG A 98 -4.58 6.55 24.02
CA ARG A 98 -3.33 7.08 24.55
C ARG A 98 -3.26 6.82 26.05
N ILE A 99 -2.27 6.03 26.46
CA ILE A 99 -1.97 5.85 27.87
C ILE A 99 -1.48 7.20 28.40
N GLN A 100 -2.22 7.80 29.32
CA GLN A 100 -1.72 8.96 30.07
C GLN A 100 -0.64 8.46 31.03
N SER A 101 0.62 8.68 30.64
CA SER A 101 1.78 8.39 31.48
C SER A 101 2.25 9.66 32.16
N THR A 102 2.64 9.53 33.43
CA THR A 102 3.35 10.57 34.17
C THR A 102 4.84 10.62 33.87
N TYR A 103 5.33 9.74 32.98
CA TYR A 103 6.72 9.71 32.54
C TYR A 103 6.86 10.35 31.15
N ILE A 104 7.97 11.03 30.95
CA ILE A 104 8.41 11.57 29.66
C ILE A 104 9.52 10.66 29.15
N ALA A 105 9.39 10.21 27.91
CA ALA A 105 10.41 9.43 27.22
C ALA A 105 11.12 10.30 26.18
N GLY A 106 12.44 10.22 26.14
CA GLY A 106 13.28 10.75 25.07
C GLY A 106 13.76 9.62 24.18
N ILE A 107 13.76 9.86 22.86
CA ILE A 107 14.30 8.96 21.85
C ILE A 107 15.42 9.72 21.14
N ASP A 108 16.61 9.15 21.13
CA ASP A 108 17.76 9.67 20.41
C ASP A 108 18.19 8.65 19.34
N LEU A 109 18.33 9.10 18.09
CA LEU A 109 18.72 8.24 16.96
C LEU A 109 20.22 8.41 16.71
N GLY A 110 20.97 7.32 16.81
CA GLY A 110 22.43 7.32 16.65
C GLY A 110 22.91 6.53 15.44
N ILE A 111 24.18 6.76 15.06
CA ILE A 111 24.83 6.10 13.91
C ILE A 111 25.29 4.69 14.30
N ASP A 112 26.01 4.55 15.42
CA ASP A 112 26.50 3.25 15.91
C ASP A 112 25.44 2.50 16.73
N ARG A 113 24.49 3.25 17.30
CA ARG A 113 23.32 2.71 17.99
C ARG A 113 22.08 3.37 17.43
N ILE A 114 21.27 2.59 16.71
CA ILE A 114 20.10 3.06 15.96
C ILE A 114 19.15 3.88 16.86
N VAL A 115 18.95 3.44 18.10
CA VAL A 115 18.07 4.10 19.08
C VAL A 115 18.68 4.02 20.48
N ALA A 116 18.74 5.16 21.16
CA ALA A 116 18.82 5.27 22.61
C ALA A 116 17.48 5.78 23.15
N LEU A 117 17.03 5.18 24.25
CA LEU A 117 15.74 5.44 24.88
C LEU A 117 15.96 5.71 26.37
N SER A 118 15.40 6.81 26.87
CA SER A 118 15.46 7.16 28.29
C SER A 118 14.10 7.66 28.76
N THR A 119 13.73 7.35 30.00
CA THR A 119 12.48 7.78 30.62
C THR A 119 12.74 8.48 31.94
N LYS A 120 11.96 9.53 32.22
CA LYS A 120 12.00 10.21 33.53
C LYS A 120 10.61 10.61 34.00
N PRO A 121 10.35 10.69 35.31
CA PRO A 121 9.10 11.24 35.82
C PRO A 121 8.94 12.71 35.41
N ALA A 122 7.73 13.12 35.03
CA ALA A 122 7.45 14.48 34.56
C ALA A 122 7.63 15.54 35.66
N TRP A 123 7.45 15.17 36.93
CA TRP A 123 7.65 16.05 38.08
C TRP A 123 9.12 16.22 38.49
N CYS A 124 10.04 15.43 37.92
CA CYS A 124 11.46 15.61 38.13
C CYS A 124 11.94 16.72 37.18
N GLN A 125 11.81 17.97 37.64
CA GLN A 125 12.35 19.16 36.98
C GLN A 125 13.87 19.16 37.18
N THR A 126 14.63 19.08 36.09
CA THR A 126 16.06 19.33 36.13
C THR A 126 16.23 20.83 36.26
N THR A 127 16.68 21.32 37.41
CA THR A 127 17.28 22.66 37.48
C THR A 127 18.56 22.58 36.64
N ALA A 128 18.60 23.31 35.54
CA ALA A 128 19.82 23.50 34.79
C ALA A 128 20.64 24.53 35.57
N ASP A 129 21.50 24.02 36.46
CA ASP A 129 22.53 24.79 37.17
C ASP A 129 23.84 24.76 36.36
#